data_AF-A0AAN6XC01-F1
#
_entry.id   AF-A0AAN6XC01-F1
#
_cell.length_a   1.000
_cell.length_b   1.000
_cell.length_c   1.000
_cell.angle_alpha   90.00
_cell.angle_beta   90.00
_cell.angle_gamma   90.00
#
_symmetry.space_group_name_H-M   'P 1'
#
loop_
_entity.id
_entity.type
_entity.pdbx_description
1 polymer ?
#
loop_
_entity_poly.entity_id
_entity_poly.type
_entity_poly.pdbx_seq_one_letter_code
_entity_poly.pdbx_strand_id
1 'polypeptide(L)'
;MSARLFSAARRHTFTIRPVSASCPARCVRTPPSRALSTATGKLGTTLICPLLPHASVAADKPSLVRRTASVAGRILLFTTLGFIMAAAPAYESAKTILSPPSDADSLTMYTPEDDDAKAKEEYISSHPLVASLRADPDMIESRPHMKIPETWRKHNLTGGTLMGPGKVTVPPFSWSERSGKSYVQISHVGTDLCGHEGIIHGGFLATMLDEGLARCSFPVLPFNVGMTAKLEINYKAPAMANQYLVLRAKTVKAEGRKAWVEGHIETLPTEEGQQPTVLATASALFISPRQASPCTAQAYESGVITTNDSNITWHPSLSRHERNQLRGQRGFTVWFTGLSASGKSTVATALEQHLLHIGLAAYRLDGDNVRFGLNKDLGFSEKDRNENIRRIAEVAKLFADSSTIALTSFISPYRADRQIARDLHANASQSGDDSLPFIEVFVDIPLEEAEKRDPKGLYKKARAGEIKEFTGISAPYEAPENPEITIRTDQLSVEESVRKIVEYLAEKGLITQTTETR
;
A
#
# COMPACT_ATOMS: atom_id res chain seq x y z
N MET A 1 -39.47 -4.13 -55.64
CA MET A 1 -40.65 -4.22 -54.75
C MET A 1 -40.10 -4.23 -53.32
N SER A 2 -40.16 -3.09 -52.64
CA SER A 2 -41.07 -2.81 -51.49
C SER A 2 -40.79 -3.70 -50.27
N ALA A 3 -40.71 -3.21 -49.03
CA ALA A 3 -40.90 -1.88 -48.48
C ALA A 3 -40.32 -1.83 -47.04
N ARG A 4 -40.15 -0.59 -46.58
CA ARG A 4 -39.75 -0.14 -45.26
C ARG A 4 -40.62 -0.70 -44.12
N LEU A 5 -40.02 -0.88 -42.95
CA LEU A 5 -40.70 -0.71 -41.66
C LEU A 5 -39.76 -0.02 -40.67
N PHE A 6 -39.99 1.29 -40.50
CA PHE A 6 -39.56 2.09 -39.36
C PHE A 6 -40.51 1.81 -38.20
N SER A 7 -39.99 1.64 -36.98
CA SER A 7 -40.75 1.93 -35.76
C SER A 7 -39.82 2.43 -34.66
N ALA A 8 -40.22 3.53 -34.06
CA ALA A 8 -39.45 4.43 -33.22
C ALA A 8 -39.24 3.89 -31.80
N ALA A 9 -37.99 3.83 -31.33
CA ALA A 9 -37.69 3.64 -29.92
C ALA A 9 -37.78 4.98 -29.17
N ARG A 10 -38.82 5.13 -28.34
CA ARG A 10 -38.97 6.25 -27.40
C ARG A 10 -37.85 6.22 -26.36
N ARG A 11 -37.10 7.32 -26.26
CA ARG A 11 -36.18 7.58 -25.15
C ARG A 11 -37.00 7.90 -23.89
N HIS A 12 -36.85 7.10 -22.83
CA HIS A 12 -37.34 7.46 -21.50
C HIS A 12 -36.27 8.30 -20.80
N THR A 13 -36.53 9.61 -20.72
CA THR A 13 -35.78 10.57 -19.90
C THR A 13 -36.26 10.46 -18.46
N PHE A 14 -35.43 9.96 -17.55
CA PHE A 14 -35.67 10.04 -16.12
C PHE A 14 -35.10 11.37 -15.59
N THR A 15 -35.98 12.35 -15.39
CA THR A 15 -35.68 13.58 -14.63
C THR A 15 -35.95 13.35 -13.15
N ILE A 16 -34.89 13.32 -12.34
CA ILE A 16 -34.97 13.36 -10.87
C ILE A 16 -35.14 14.82 -10.45
N ARG A 17 -36.30 15.17 -9.88
CA ARG A 17 -36.53 16.47 -9.22
C ARG A 17 -36.08 16.39 -7.75
N PRO A 18 -35.41 17.41 -7.20
CA PRO A 18 -35.05 17.45 -5.79
C PRO A 18 -36.29 17.74 -4.92
N VAL A 19 -36.50 16.92 -3.90
CA VAL A 19 -37.50 17.17 -2.85
C VAL A 19 -36.83 18.02 -1.77
N SER A 20 -37.34 19.23 -1.58
CA SER A 20 -36.98 20.14 -0.49
C SER A 20 -37.53 19.61 0.84
N ALA A 21 -36.66 19.27 1.79
CA ALA A 21 -37.05 19.02 3.18
C ALA A 21 -36.70 20.24 4.03
N SER A 22 -37.72 21.04 4.32
CA SER A 22 -37.69 22.14 5.29
C SER A 22 -37.68 21.59 6.72
N CYS A 23 -36.69 22.02 7.50
CA CYS A 23 -36.57 21.83 8.95
C CYS A 23 -37.60 22.66 9.72
N PRO A 24 -38.18 22.16 10.83
CA PRO A 24 -38.59 23.03 11.91
C PRO A 24 -37.89 22.68 13.24
N ALA A 25 -37.56 23.74 13.97
CA ALA A 25 -36.79 23.73 15.19
C ALA A 25 -37.55 23.25 16.44
N ARG A 26 -36.74 22.81 17.42
CA ARG A 26 -36.91 22.95 18.89
C ARG A 26 -38.08 22.24 19.57
N CYS A 27 -37.75 21.29 20.45
CA CYS A 27 -38.31 21.30 21.82
C CYS A 27 -37.44 20.50 22.80
N VAL A 28 -36.95 21.20 23.82
CA VAL A 28 -36.27 20.70 25.02
C VAL A 28 -37.32 20.04 25.93
N ARG A 29 -37.04 18.84 26.48
CA ARG A 29 -37.78 18.31 27.65
C ARG A 29 -36.82 17.62 28.63
N THR A 30 -36.75 18.20 29.82
CA THR A 30 -36.23 17.64 31.07
C THR A 30 -37.23 16.64 31.68
N PRO A 31 -36.78 15.70 32.55
CA PRO A 31 -37.65 14.66 33.11
C PRO A 31 -38.37 15.14 34.38
N PRO A 32 -39.60 14.66 34.67
CA PRO A 32 -40.23 14.91 35.95
C PRO A 32 -39.85 13.86 37.00
N SER A 33 -39.76 14.32 38.23
CA SER A 33 -39.59 13.55 39.46
C SER A 33 -40.93 13.34 40.18
N ARG A 34 -40.88 12.49 41.22
CA ARG A 34 -41.92 12.14 42.23
C ARG A 34 -42.99 11.14 41.79
N ALA A 35 -43.56 10.30 42.64
CA ALA A 35 -43.25 9.76 43.98
C ALA A 35 -44.45 8.87 44.35
N LEU A 36 -44.17 7.74 45.00
CA LEU A 36 -44.91 7.10 46.10
C LEU A 36 -46.45 6.92 46.04
N SER A 37 -46.85 5.65 46.13
CA SER A 37 -48.05 5.14 46.83
C SER A 37 -47.71 3.70 47.25
N THR A 38 -47.41 3.41 48.53
CA THR A 38 -48.31 2.82 49.56
C THR A 38 -49.16 1.65 49.05
N ALA A 39 -49.40 0.54 49.77
CA ALA A 39 -48.89 -0.12 50.96
C ALA A 39 -49.80 -1.37 51.12
N THR A 40 -49.27 -2.55 51.42
CA THR A 40 -49.91 -3.72 52.07
C THR A 40 -48.88 -4.86 51.98
N GLY A 41 -48.30 -5.48 53.01
CA GLY A 41 -48.73 -5.74 54.37
C GLY A 41 -49.05 -7.22 54.51
N LYS A 42 -48.13 -8.04 55.05
CA LYS A 42 -48.35 -8.96 56.21
C LYS A 42 -47.34 -10.11 56.34
N LEU A 43 -46.95 -10.27 57.62
CA LEU A 43 -46.56 -11.46 58.41
C LEU A 43 -45.26 -12.23 58.12
N GLY A 44 -44.50 -12.47 59.19
CA GLY A 44 -43.54 -13.58 59.24
C GLY A 44 -42.45 -13.51 60.31
N THR A 45 -42.84 -13.54 61.59
CA THR A 45 -42.16 -14.26 62.69
C THR A 45 -40.74 -13.85 63.14
N THR A 46 -40.69 -13.48 64.42
CA THR A 46 -39.54 -13.15 65.26
C THR A 46 -38.68 -14.39 65.60
N LEU A 47 -37.36 -14.28 65.48
CA LEU A 47 -36.39 -15.11 66.18
C LEU A 47 -35.34 -14.21 66.85
N ILE A 48 -35.28 -14.27 68.18
CA ILE A 48 -34.37 -13.53 69.04
C ILE A 48 -33.07 -14.32 69.15
N CYS A 49 -31.92 -13.69 68.92
CA CYS A 49 -30.59 -14.20 69.27
C CYS A 49 -29.75 -13.05 69.86
N PRO A 50 -28.97 -13.28 70.94
CA PRO A 50 -28.51 -12.22 71.84
C PRO A 50 -27.27 -11.48 71.33
N LEU A 51 -27.14 -10.24 71.83
CA LEU A 51 -26.06 -9.27 71.59
C LEU A 51 -24.66 -9.87 71.83
N LEU A 52 -23.83 -9.87 70.78
CA LEU A 52 -22.37 -9.83 70.86
C LEU A 52 -21.91 -8.42 70.46
N PRO A 53 -20.90 -7.83 71.13
CA PRO A 53 -20.38 -6.52 70.76
C PRO A 53 -19.56 -6.67 69.47
N HIS A 54 -20.13 -6.28 68.33
CA HIS A 54 -19.32 -6.02 67.15
C HIS A 54 -18.56 -4.71 67.34
N ALA A 55 -17.28 -4.84 67.69
CA ALA A 55 -16.28 -3.82 67.43
C ALA A 55 -16.36 -3.46 65.94
N SER A 56 -16.74 -2.22 65.64
CA SER A 56 -16.72 -1.69 64.28
C SER A 56 -15.27 -1.51 63.83
N VAL A 57 -14.68 -2.55 63.24
CA VAL A 57 -13.50 -2.36 62.40
C VAL A 57 -13.99 -1.71 61.12
N ALA A 58 -13.73 -0.43 60.95
CA ALA A 58 -13.98 0.27 59.71
C ALA A 58 -13.13 -0.39 58.61
N ALA A 59 -13.77 -1.20 57.76
CA ALA A 59 -13.14 -1.69 56.54
C ALA A 59 -12.91 -0.49 55.61
N ASP A 60 -11.65 -0.12 55.45
CA ASP A 60 -11.23 0.98 54.59
C ASP A 60 -11.70 0.69 53.15
N LYS A 61 -12.68 1.45 52.66
CA LYS A 61 -13.16 1.32 51.29
C LYS A 61 -12.00 1.72 50.37
N PRO A 62 -11.51 0.83 49.48
CA PRO A 62 -10.39 1.18 48.61
C PRO A 62 -10.78 2.40 47.79
N SER A 63 -9.93 3.43 47.83
CA SER A 63 -10.18 4.72 47.20
C SER A 63 -10.56 4.54 45.73
N LEU A 64 -11.42 5.43 45.23
CA LEU A 64 -11.89 5.43 43.84
C LEU A 64 -10.72 5.31 42.85
N VAL A 65 -9.58 5.92 43.19
CA VAL A 65 -8.31 5.89 42.46
C VAL A 65 -7.72 4.48 42.31
N ARG A 66 -7.80 3.66 43.35
CA ARG A 66 -7.24 2.29 43.32
C ARG A 66 -8.12 1.35 42.49
N ARG A 67 -9.43 1.62 42.43
CA ARG A 67 -10.37 0.90 41.55
C ARG A 67 -10.22 1.32 40.09
N THR A 68 -10.06 2.61 39.81
CA THR A 68 -9.85 3.08 38.43
C THR A 68 -8.50 2.62 37.88
N ALA A 69 -7.44 2.63 38.69
CA ALA A 69 -6.13 2.13 38.30
C ALA A 69 -6.13 0.62 37.99
N SER A 70 -6.84 -0.20 38.77
CA SER A 70 -6.90 -1.65 38.52
C SER A 70 -7.74 -2.01 37.29
N VAL A 71 -8.82 -1.28 37.03
CA VAL A 71 -9.62 -1.43 35.80
C VAL A 71 -8.86 -0.96 34.58
N ALA A 72 -8.18 0.19 34.64
CA ALA A 72 -7.34 0.70 33.57
C ALA A 72 -6.17 -0.26 33.24
N GLY A 73 -5.52 -0.82 34.28
CA GLY A 73 -4.46 -1.81 34.10
C GLY A 73 -4.94 -3.09 33.41
N ARG A 74 -6.14 -3.58 33.76
CA ARG A 74 -6.74 -4.75 33.09
C ARG A 74 -7.10 -4.44 31.64
N ILE A 75 -7.68 -3.28 31.36
CA ILE A 75 -8.00 -2.86 29.98
C ILE A 75 -6.72 -2.73 29.14
N LEU A 76 -5.67 -2.14 29.68
CA LEU A 76 -4.38 -2.01 28.99
C LEU A 76 -3.74 -3.38 28.71
N LEU A 77 -3.84 -4.32 29.65
CA LEU A 77 -3.32 -5.68 29.46
C LEU A 77 -4.09 -6.45 28.36
N PHE A 78 -5.42 -6.39 28.38
CA PHE A 78 -6.24 -7.10 27.37
C PHE A 78 -6.15 -6.47 25.99
N THR A 79 -5.99 -5.14 25.90
CA THR A 79 -5.81 -4.44 24.62
C THR A 79 -4.42 -4.66 24.02
N THR A 80 -3.37 -4.67 24.83
CA THR A 80 -2.01 -4.98 24.34
C THR A 80 -1.86 -6.43 23.91
N LEU A 81 -2.39 -7.41 24.67
CA LEU A 81 -2.41 -8.81 24.25
C LEU A 81 -3.22 -9.01 22.97
N GLY A 82 -4.41 -8.39 22.87
CA GLY A 82 -5.25 -8.46 21.69
C GLY A 82 -4.56 -7.88 20.45
N PHE A 83 -3.80 -6.80 20.61
CA PHE A 83 -3.06 -6.16 19.51
C PHE A 83 -1.86 -6.98 19.06
N ILE A 84 -1.08 -7.55 19.98
CA ILE A 84 0.07 -8.41 19.65
C ILE A 84 -0.40 -9.64 18.87
N MET A 85 -1.47 -10.29 19.33
CA MET A 85 -2.04 -11.48 18.69
C MET A 85 -2.61 -11.18 17.29
N ALA A 86 -3.12 -9.96 17.05
CA ALA A 86 -3.65 -9.56 15.75
C ALA A 86 -2.59 -9.00 14.78
N ALA A 87 -1.55 -8.35 15.29
CA ALA A 87 -0.56 -7.63 14.47
C ALA A 87 0.65 -8.48 14.06
N ALA A 88 1.03 -9.51 14.84
CA ALA A 88 2.22 -10.32 14.56
C ALA A 88 2.18 -11.04 13.20
N PRO A 89 1.07 -11.69 12.77
CA PRO A 89 1.01 -12.34 11.45
C PRO A 89 1.06 -11.34 10.29
N ALA A 90 0.55 -10.12 10.49
CA ALA A 90 0.55 -9.07 9.49
C ALA A 90 1.95 -8.45 9.29
N TYR A 91 2.73 -8.33 10.36
CA TYR A 91 4.10 -7.83 10.30
C TYR A 91 5.05 -8.78 9.56
N GLU A 92 4.98 -10.08 9.83
CA GLU A 92 5.80 -11.08 9.12
C GLU A 92 5.45 -11.14 7.63
N SER A 93 4.16 -11.14 7.30
CA SER A 93 3.72 -11.09 5.90
C SER A 93 4.22 -9.84 5.16
N ALA A 94 4.22 -8.67 5.83
CA ALA A 94 4.73 -7.43 5.26
C ALA A 94 6.26 -7.47 5.05
N LYS A 95 7.00 -8.07 5.98
CA LYS A 95 8.46 -8.23 5.88
C LYS A 95 8.87 -9.13 4.72
N THR A 96 8.16 -10.24 4.48
CA THR A 96 8.42 -11.13 3.33
C THR A 96 8.14 -10.46 1.98
N ILE A 97 7.21 -9.50 1.94
CA ILE A 97 6.90 -8.72 0.73
C ILE A 97 7.99 -7.66 0.45
N LEU A 98 8.49 -7.01 1.51
CA LEU A 98 9.53 -5.96 1.40
C LEU A 98 10.93 -6.52 1.11
N SER A 99 11.20 -7.77 1.45
CA SER A 99 12.47 -8.46 1.16
C SER A 99 12.19 -9.93 0.82
N PRO A 100 11.87 -10.23 -0.45
CA PRO A 100 11.59 -11.59 -0.89
C PRO A 100 12.84 -12.47 -0.72
N PRO A 101 12.66 -13.76 -0.40
CA PRO A 101 13.75 -14.72 -0.28
C PRO A 101 14.63 -14.76 -1.53
N SER A 102 15.95 -14.91 -1.34
CA SER A 102 16.85 -15.20 -2.46
C SER A 102 16.55 -16.58 -3.09
N ASP A 103 17.13 -16.87 -4.26
CA ASP A 103 17.04 -18.21 -4.86
C ASP A 103 17.56 -19.30 -3.92
N ALA A 104 18.70 -19.04 -3.25
CA ALA A 104 19.28 -19.96 -2.27
C ALA A 104 18.40 -20.14 -1.04
N ASP A 105 17.82 -19.05 -0.52
CA ASP A 105 16.92 -19.12 0.64
C ASP A 105 15.66 -19.94 0.31
N SER A 106 15.13 -19.80 -0.92
CA SER A 106 13.92 -20.52 -1.35
C SER A 106 14.06 -22.05 -1.29
N LEU A 107 15.29 -22.57 -1.38
CA LEU A 107 15.58 -24.00 -1.30
C LEU A 107 15.49 -24.56 0.12
N THR A 108 15.75 -23.73 1.15
CA THR A 108 15.74 -24.17 2.56
C THR A 108 14.43 -23.88 3.28
N MET A 109 13.50 -23.18 2.62
CA MET A 109 12.23 -22.73 3.20
C MET A 109 11.13 -23.80 3.24
N TYR A 110 11.29 -24.91 2.53
CA TYR A 110 10.31 -25.99 2.51
C TYR A 110 10.73 -27.11 3.46
N THR A 111 9.81 -27.51 4.32
CA THR A 111 9.95 -28.70 5.17
C THR A 111 8.88 -29.70 4.76
N PRO A 112 9.24 -30.91 4.33
CA PRO A 112 8.25 -31.95 4.00
C PRO A 112 7.33 -32.25 5.18
N GLU A 113 6.03 -32.36 4.90
CA GLU A 113 4.99 -32.57 5.93
C GLU A 113 4.91 -34.03 6.40
N ASP A 114 5.26 -34.98 5.54
CA ASP A 114 5.19 -36.42 5.79
C ASP A 114 6.36 -37.19 5.12
N ASP A 115 6.48 -38.48 5.46
CA ASP A 115 7.54 -39.36 4.94
C ASP A 115 7.43 -39.58 3.42
N ASP A 116 6.21 -39.48 2.86
CA ASP A 116 5.96 -39.63 1.42
C ASP A 116 6.47 -38.41 0.63
N ALA A 117 6.18 -37.20 1.10
CA ALA A 117 6.71 -35.95 0.58
C ALA A 117 8.24 -35.91 0.71
N LYS A 118 8.79 -36.40 1.84
CA LYS A 118 10.24 -36.50 2.03
C LYS A 118 10.89 -37.46 1.01
N ALA A 119 10.30 -38.63 0.78
CA ALA A 119 10.77 -39.57 -0.22
C ALA A 119 10.73 -38.98 -1.63
N LYS A 120 9.66 -38.24 -1.96
CA LYS A 120 9.51 -37.55 -3.26
C LYS A 120 10.54 -36.43 -3.47
N GLU A 121 10.80 -35.64 -2.42
CA GLU A 121 11.81 -34.61 -2.40
C GLU A 121 13.22 -35.20 -2.64
N GLU A 122 13.56 -36.26 -1.90
CA GLU A 122 14.86 -36.95 -2.00
C GLU A 122 15.05 -37.61 -3.37
N TYR A 123 14.00 -38.21 -3.91
CA TYR A 123 14.01 -38.79 -5.26
C TYR A 123 14.34 -37.74 -6.33
N ILE A 124 13.71 -36.56 -6.28
CA ILE A 124 14.01 -35.49 -7.23
C ILE A 124 15.45 -34.98 -7.02
N SER A 125 15.85 -34.71 -5.79
CA SER A 125 17.16 -34.12 -5.48
C SER A 125 18.34 -35.02 -5.83
N SER A 126 18.17 -36.34 -5.75
CA SER A 126 19.18 -37.35 -6.07
C SER A 126 19.20 -37.76 -7.56
N HIS A 127 18.25 -37.27 -8.36
CA HIS A 127 18.10 -37.69 -9.75
C HIS A 127 19.30 -37.24 -10.63
N PRO A 128 19.81 -38.08 -11.57
CA PRO A 128 20.93 -37.72 -12.45
C PRO A 128 20.73 -36.42 -13.25
N LEU A 129 19.50 -36.16 -13.70
CA LEU A 129 19.14 -34.90 -14.36
C LEU A 129 19.34 -33.67 -13.45
N VAL A 130 19.05 -33.79 -12.16
CA VAL A 130 19.26 -32.69 -11.21
C VAL A 130 20.76 -32.47 -10.97
N ALA A 131 21.53 -33.55 -10.88
CA ALA A 131 22.99 -33.45 -10.79
C ALA A 131 23.60 -32.74 -12.01
N SER A 132 23.12 -33.03 -13.23
CA SER A 132 23.61 -32.34 -14.43
C SER A 132 23.19 -30.87 -14.50
N LEU A 133 21.97 -30.53 -14.08
CA LEU A 133 21.50 -29.14 -14.01
C LEU A 133 22.24 -28.31 -12.95
N ARG A 134 22.63 -28.91 -11.82
CA ARG A 134 23.45 -28.27 -10.78
C ARG A 134 24.91 -28.09 -11.19
N ALA A 135 25.41 -28.91 -12.11
CA ALA A 135 26.77 -28.81 -12.64
C ALA A 135 26.92 -27.70 -13.69
N ASP A 136 25.81 -27.25 -14.28
CA ASP A 136 25.79 -26.17 -15.27
C ASP A 136 25.90 -24.78 -14.59
N PRO A 137 26.96 -24.00 -14.84
CA PRO A 137 27.17 -22.70 -14.19
C PRO A 137 26.17 -21.62 -14.64
N ASP A 138 25.49 -21.80 -15.78
CA ASP A 138 24.54 -20.82 -16.31
C ASP A 138 23.12 -21.00 -15.72
N MET A 139 22.87 -22.14 -15.07
CA MET A 139 21.58 -22.50 -14.47
C MET A 139 21.50 -22.09 -13.00
N ILE A 140 20.43 -21.40 -12.65
CA ILE A 140 20.13 -20.99 -11.27
C ILE A 140 19.02 -21.88 -10.72
N GLU A 141 19.33 -22.68 -9.71
CA GLU A 141 18.36 -23.51 -8.99
C GLU A 141 17.54 -22.65 -8.00
N SER A 142 16.22 -22.83 -8.00
CA SER A 142 15.31 -22.11 -7.10
C SER A 142 14.00 -22.87 -6.87
N ARG A 143 13.23 -22.43 -5.87
CA ARG A 143 11.83 -22.82 -5.63
C ARG A 143 10.94 -21.58 -5.70
N PRO A 144 10.45 -21.22 -6.90
CA PRO A 144 9.78 -19.94 -7.09
C PRO A 144 8.51 -19.77 -6.25
N HIS A 145 7.78 -20.87 -5.96
CA HIS A 145 6.58 -20.83 -5.13
C HIS A 145 6.88 -20.52 -3.66
N MET A 146 8.08 -20.86 -3.16
CA MET A 146 8.48 -20.59 -1.77
C MET A 146 8.79 -19.11 -1.53
N LYS A 147 9.11 -18.37 -2.60
CA LYS A 147 9.29 -16.91 -2.55
C LYS A 147 7.98 -16.15 -2.38
N ILE A 148 6.83 -16.80 -2.63
CA ILE A 148 5.52 -16.20 -2.44
C ILE A 148 5.18 -16.25 -0.94
N PRO A 149 4.78 -15.12 -0.32
CA PRO A 149 4.33 -15.10 1.07
C PRO A 149 3.20 -16.11 1.32
N GLU A 150 3.26 -16.82 2.44
CA GLU A 150 2.31 -17.90 2.77
C GLU A 150 0.85 -17.44 2.73
N THR A 151 0.57 -16.23 3.22
CA THR A 151 -0.77 -15.64 3.19
C THR A 151 -1.32 -15.42 1.79
N TRP A 152 -0.46 -15.33 0.78
CA TRP A 152 -0.81 -15.09 -0.63
C TRP A 152 -0.77 -16.37 -1.46
N ARG A 153 -0.05 -17.42 -1.03
CA ARG A 153 0.01 -18.71 -1.72
C ARG A 153 -1.38 -19.30 -1.97
N LYS A 154 -2.33 -19.13 -1.04
CA LYS A 154 -3.72 -19.58 -1.19
C LYS A 154 -4.47 -18.97 -2.39
N HIS A 155 -3.99 -17.85 -2.92
CA HIS A 155 -4.52 -17.19 -4.12
C HIS A 155 -3.75 -17.53 -5.39
N ASN A 156 -2.71 -18.35 -5.29
CA ASN A 156 -1.92 -18.84 -6.41
C ASN A 156 -2.31 -20.30 -6.72
N LEU A 157 -2.58 -20.59 -7.99
CA LEU A 157 -3.00 -21.92 -8.42
C LEU A 157 -1.90 -22.97 -8.14
N THR A 158 -0.70 -22.76 -8.64
CA THR A 158 0.38 -23.76 -8.62
C THR A 158 1.27 -23.68 -7.38
N GLY A 159 1.30 -22.53 -6.70
CA GLY A 159 2.00 -22.33 -5.43
C GLY A 159 1.14 -22.52 -4.18
N GLY A 160 -0.14 -22.85 -4.33
CA GLY A 160 -1.05 -23.05 -3.20
C GLY A 160 -2.24 -23.97 -3.51
N THR A 161 -3.21 -23.54 -4.31
CA THR A 161 -4.48 -24.28 -4.49
C THR A 161 -4.27 -25.73 -4.99
N LEU A 162 -3.28 -25.95 -5.85
CA LEU A 162 -2.92 -27.23 -6.45
C LEU A 162 -1.74 -27.92 -5.74
N MET A 163 -1.31 -27.40 -4.58
CA MET A 163 -0.26 -28.00 -3.75
C MET A 163 -0.86 -28.88 -2.64
N GLY A 164 -0.06 -29.83 -2.17
CA GLY A 164 -0.33 -30.66 -1.00
C GLY A 164 -0.48 -32.15 -1.31
N PRO A 165 -0.81 -32.96 -0.29
CA PRO A 165 -1.00 -34.41 -0.44
C PRO A 165 -2.03 -34.72 -1.53
N GLY A 166 -1.74 -35.74 -2.34
CA GLY A 166 -2.59 -36.11 -3.48
C GLY A 166 -2.53 -35.15 -4.68
N LYS A 167 -1.96 -33.95 -4.57
CA LYS A 167 -1.79 -32.99 -5.68
C LYS A 167 -0.32 -32.86 -6.10
N VAL A 168 0.19 -31.63 -6.27
CA VAL A 168 1.63 -31.38 -6.34
C VAL A 168 2.19 -31.50 -4.93
N THR A 169 2.77 -32.67 -4.63
CA THR A 169 3.12 -33.07 -3.26
C THR A 169 4.25 -32.24 -2.66
N VAL A 170 5.25 -31.92 -3.47
CA VAL A 170 6.42 -31.12 -3.07
C VAL A 170 6.54 -29.91 -3.98
N PRO A 171 6.91 -28.71 -3.46
CA PRO A 171 7.12 -27.54 -4.29
C PRO A 171 8.11 -27.83 -5.42
N PRO A 172 7.78 -27.52 -6.68
CA PRO A 172 8.63 -27.84 -7.81
C PRO A 172 10.03 -27.25 -7.70
N PHE A 173 11.04 -28.04 -8.03
CA PHE A 173 12.38 -27.52 -8.29
C PHE A 173 12.42 -26.88 -9.68
N SER A 174 13.07 -25.72 -9.78
CA SER A 174 13.20 -24.97 -11.02
C SER A 174 14.64 -24.57 -11.27
N TRP A 175 15.06 -24.63 -12.54
CA TRP A 175 16.33 -24.13 -13.04
C TRP A 175 16.05 -23.12 -14.13
N SER A 176 16.52 -21.90 -13.94
CA SER A 176 16.42 -20.83 -14.94
C SER A 176 17.81 -20.39 -15.36
N GLU A 177 18.02 -20.30 -16.67
CA GLU A 177 19.24 -19.72 -17.20
C GLU A 177 19.24 -18.20 -16.99
N ARG A 178 20.34 -17.62 -16.49
CA ARG A 178 20.42 -16.18 -16.19
C ARG A 178 20.08 -15.28 -17.39
N SER A 179 20.34 -15.78 -18.61
CA SER A 179 20.07 -15.09 -19.87
C SER A 179 18.59 -15.10 -20.29
N GLY A 180 17.73 -15.88 -19.62
CA GLY A 180 16.32 -16.09 -19.98
C GLY A 180 16.10 -16.94 -21.23
N LYS A 181 17.11 -17.68 -21.68
CA LYS A 181 17.01 -18.54 -22.86
C LYS A 181 16.33 -19.87 -22.57
N SER A 182 16.53 -20.46 -21.40
CA SER A 182 16.00 -21.78 -21.06
C SER A 182 15.51 -21.88 -19.61
N TYR A 183 14.53 -22.76 -19.41
CA TYR A 183 13.94 -23.05 -18.11
C TYR A 183 13.58 -24.54 -18.01
N VAL A 184 13.86 -25.14 -16.86
CA VAL A 184 13.52 -26.53 -16.54
C VAL A 184 12.83 -26.57 -15.18
N GLN A 185 11.73 -27.31 -15.08
CA GLN A 185 11.02 -27.53 -13.82
C GLN A 185 10.72 -29.01 -13.64
N ILE A 186 10.94 -29.52 -12.43
CA ILE A 186 10.62 -30.92 -12.08
C ILE A 186 9.53 -30.91 -11.00
N SER A 187 8.49 -31.71 -11.21
CA SER A 187 7.33 -31.77 -10.31
C SER A 187 6.79 -33.19 -10.19
N HIS A 188 6.39 -33.58 -8.98
CA HIS A 188 5.56 -34.77 -8.76
C HIS A 188 4.07 -34.40 -8.89
N VAL A 189 3.28 -35.26 -9.51
CA VAL A 189 1.83 -35.06 -9.69
C VAL A 189 1.04 -36.22 -9.08
N GLY A 190 0.09 -35.93 -8.18
CA GLY A 190 -0.73 -36.93 -7.50
C GLY A 190 -2.12 -37.15 -8.13
N THR A 191 -2.90 -38.01 -7.49
CA THR A 191 -4.22 -38.49 -7.95
C THR A 191 -5.32 -37.43 -7.94
N ASP A 192 -5.25 -36.42 -7.07
CA ASP A 192 -6.30 -35.41 -6.92
C ASP A 192 -6.30 -34.37 -8.06
N LEU A 193 -5.30 -34.46 -8.95
CA LEU A 193 -5.21 -33.68 -10.18
C LEU A 193 -5.82 -34.41 -11.38
N CYS A 194 -6.40 -35.59 -11.16
CA CYS A 194 -6.98 -36.40 -12.23
C CYS A 194 -8.32 -35.87 -12.75
N GLY A 195 -8.50 -35.92 -14.06
CA GLY A 195 -9.80 -35.71 -14.70
C GLY A 195 -10.58 -37.00 -14.95
N HIS A 196 -9.84 -38.09 -15.10
CA HIS A 196 -10.30 -39.46 -15.23
C HIS A 196 -9.45 -40.32 -14.31
N GLU A 197 -9.97 -41.43 -13.79
CA GLU A 197 -9.24 -42.33 -12.90
C GLU A 197 -7.83 -42.63 -13.44
N GLY A 198 -6.81 -42.26 -12.65
CA GLY A 198 -5.38 -42.45 -12.95
C GLY A 198 -4.76 -41.49 -13.97
N ILE A 199 -5.53 -40.61 -14.62
CA ILE A 199 -5.04 -39.70 -15.67
C ILE A 199 -5.18 -38.24 -15.23
N ILE A 200 -4.04 -37.54 -15.15
CA ILE A 200 -3.94 -36.12 -14.84
C ILE A 200 -4.76 -35.30 -15.84
N HIS A 201 -5.56 -34.38 -15.31
CA HIS A 201 -6.42 -33.53 -16.11
C HIS A 201 -5.58 -32.64 -17.06
N GLY A 202 -5.95 -32.60 -18.35
CA GLY A 202 -5.22 -31.80 -19.35
C GLY A 202 -5.13 -30.30 -19.00
N GLY A 203 -6.15 -29.77 -18.30
CA GLY A 203 -6.12 -28.40 -17.79
C GLY A 203 -5.03 -28.15 -16.75
N PHE A 204 -4.63 -29.14 -15.95
CA PHE A 204 -3.50 -29.01 -15.04
C PHE A 204 -2.18 -28.90 -15.82
N LEU A 205 -1.99 -29.74 -16.84
CA LEU A 205 -0.82 -29.65 -17.73
C LEU A 205 -0.78 -28.30 -18.47
N ALA A 206 -1.94 -27.76 -18.84
CA ALA A 206 -2.03 -26.42 -19.42
C ALA A 206 -1.58 -25.33 -18.45
N THR A 207 -2.00 -25.41 -17.18
CA THR A 207 -1.56 -24.48 -16.13
C THR A 207 -0.06 -24.57 -15.89
N MET A 208 0.52 -25.77 -15.85
CA MET A 208 1.96 -25.95 -15.73
C MET A 208 2.71 -25.34 -16.92
N LEU A 209 2.26 -25.61 -18.15
CA LEU A 209 2.87 -25.06 -19.36
C LEU A 209 2.81 -23.54 -19.37
N ASP A 210 1.64 -22.96 -19.06
CA ASP A 210 1.48 -21.50 -19.00
C ASP A 210 2.47 -20.86 -18.03
N GLU A 211 2.55 -21.37 -16.79
CA GLU A 211 3.48 -20.85 -15.79
C GLU A 211 4.95 -21.05 -16.17
N GLY A 212 5.34 -22.27 -16.58
CA GLY A 212 6.73 -22.59 -16.88
C GLY A 212 7.26 -21.81 -18.08
N LEU A 213 6.44 -21.67 -19.14
CA LEU A 213 6.77 -20.85 -20.30
C LEU A 213 6.86 -19.37 -19.93
N ALA A 214 5.97 -18.87 -19.06
CA ALA A 214 6.02 -17.49 -18.57
C ALA A 214 7.35 -17.23 -17.84
N ARG A 215 7.70 -18.11 -16.89
CA ARG A 215 8.95 -18.01 -16.10
C ARG A 215 10.19 -18.01 -16.99
N CYS A 216 10.19 -18.80 -18.05
CA CYS A 216 11.27 -18.78 -19.05
C CYS A 216 11.42 -17.41 -19.72
N SER A 217 10.30 -16.73 -20.03
CA SER A 217 10.32 -15.42 -20.69
C SER A 217 10.64 -14.23 -19.79
N PHE A 218 10.56 -14.37 -18.47
CA PHE A 218 10.71 -13.23 -17.57
C PHE A 218 12.04 -12.48 -17.77
N PRO A 219 13.22 -13.12 -17.80
CA PRO A 219 14.48 -12.37 -17.91
C PRO A 219 14.66 -11.63 -19.23
N VAL A 220 13.93 -11.99 -20.30
CA VAL A 220 13.99 -11.32 -21.60
C VAL A 220 12.89 -10.27 -21.80
N LEU A 221 11.93 -10.20 -20.88
CA LEU A 221 10.81 -9.25 -20.92
C LEU A 221 11.11 -8.03 -20.05
N PRO A 222 10.62 -6.84 -20.45
CA PRO A 222 10.70 -5.66 -19.60
C PRO A 222 10.09 -5.94 -18.22
N PHE A 223 10.81 -5.50 -17.18
CA PHE A 223 10.43 -5.63 -15.77
C PHE A 223 10.30 -7.05 -15.24
N ASN A 224 10.82 -8.05 -15.96
CA ASN A 224 10.74 -9.46 -15.58
C ASN A 224 9.31 -9.99 -15.42
N VAL A 225 8.34 -9.41 -16.16
CA VAL A 225 6.93 -9.79 -16.10
C VAL A 225 6.37 -10.00 -17.51
N GLY A 226 5.61 -11.08 -17.68
CA GLY A 226 4.90 -11.41 -18.91
C GLY A 226 3.51 -11.95 -18.62
N MET A 227 2.51 -11.49 -19.39
CA MET A 227 1.15 -12.05 -19.37
C MET A 227 0.90 -12.83 -20.65
N THR A 228 0.23 -13.97 -20.52
CA THR A 228 -0.11 -14.86 -21.63
C THR A 228 -1.09 -14.18 -22.58
N ALA A 229 -0.64 -13.87 -23.79
CA ALA A 229 -1.50 -13.32 -24.84
C ALA A 229 -2.03 -14.40 -25.79
N LYS A 230 -1.24 -15.46 -26.01
CA LYS A 230 -1.63 -16.66 -26.74
C LYS A 230 -0.92 -17.86 -26.13
N LEU A 231 -1.63 -18.96 -25.94
CA LEU A 231 -1.09 -20.26 -25.56
C LEU A 231 -1.73 -21.32 -26.45
N GLU A 232 -0.91 -22.11 -27.12
CA GLU A 232 -1.34 -23.20 -27.98
C GLU A 232 -0.69 -24.49 -27.49
N ILE A 233 -1.52 -25.49 -27.15
CA ILE A 233 -1.08 -26.74 -26.52
C ILE A 233 -1.52 -27.92 -27.39
N ASN A 234 -0.60 -28.84 -27.62
CA ASN A 234 -0.86 -30.12 -28.27
C ASN A 234 -0.56 -31.25 -27.30
N TYR A 235 -1.59 -31.96 -26.85
CA TYR A 235 -1.47 -33.16 -26.01
C TYR A 235 -1.06 -34.35 -26.89
N LYS A 236 -0.02 -35.07 -26.47
CA LYS A 236 0.60 -36.16 -27.23
C LYS A 236 0.34 -37.53 -26.60
N ALA A 237 0.38 -37.60 -25.27
CA ALA A 237 0.17 -38.83 -24.51
C ALA A 237 -0.50 -38.50 -23.15
N PRO A 238 -1.25 -39.46 -22.57
CA PRO A 238 -1.85 -39.27 -21.25
C PRO A 238 -0.77 -39.16 -20.17
N ALA A 239 -0.91 -38.18 -19.28
CA ALA A 239 -0.09 -38.07 -18.09
C ALA A 239 -0.73 -38.88 -16.95
N MET A 240 -0.03 -39.89 -16.45
CA MET A 240 -0.51 -40.72 -15.34
C MET A 240 -0.30 -40.02 -13.99
N ALA A 241 -1.14 -40.35 -13.01
CA ALA A 241 -0.93 -39.90 -11.63
C ALA A 241 0.23 -40.63 -10.95
N ASN A 242 0.76 -40.01 -9.89
CA ASN A 242 1.90 -40.47 -9.10
C ASN A 242 3.20 -40.65 -9.90
N GLN A 243 3.40 -39.80 -10.90
CA GLN A 243 4.64 -39.77 -11.69
C GLN A 243 5.35 -38.42 -11.54
N TYR A 244 6.59 -38.38 -12.01
CA TYR A 244 7.39 -37.17 -12.05
C TYR A 244 7.41 -36.61 -13.48
N LEU A 245 7.18 -35.31 -13.58
CA LEU A 245 7.12 -34.57 -14.82
C LEU A 245 8.29 -33.60 -14.90
N VAL A 246 8.82 -33.44 -16.11
CA VAL A 246 9.81 -32.43 -16.45
C VAL A 246 9.18 -31.49 -17.46
N LEU A 247 9.07 -30.21 -17.09
CA LEU A 247 8.73 -29.14 -18.02
C LEU A 247 10.03 -28.52 -18.52
N ARG A 248 10.17 -28.41 -19.84
CA ARG A 248 11.26 -27.68 -20.49
C ARG A 248 10.70 -26.55 -21.31
N ALA A 249 11.31 -25.38 -21.21
CA ALA A 249 10.92 -24.21 -21.98
C ALA A 249 12.16 -23.49 -22.53
N LYS A 250 11.96 -22.87 -23.69
CA LYS A 250 12.98 -22.09 -24.40
C LYS A 250 12.36 -20.82 -24.97
N THR A 251 12.99 -19.69 -24.72
CA THR A 251 12.67 -18.43 -25.40
C THR A 251 13.17 -18.51 -26.84
N VAL A 252 12.26 -18.50 -27.81
CA VAL A 252 12.57 -18.55 -29.24
C VAL A 252 13.01 -17.18 -29.74
N LYS A 253 12.27 -16.13 -29.36
CA LYS A 253 12.59 -14.75 -29.70
C LYS A 253 11.93 -13.77 -28.74
N ALA A 254 12.51 -12.59 -28.60
CA ALA A 254 11.94 -11.48 -27.84
C ALA A 254 12.09 -10.17 -28.63
N GLU A 255 11.01 -9.40 -28.73
CA GLU A 255 10.96 -8.13 -29.46
C GLU A 255 10.18 -7.09 -28.62
N GLY A 256 10.90 -6.11 -28.05
CA GLY A 256 10.33 -5.07 -27.21
C GLY A 256 9.62 -5.64 -25.98
N ARG A 257 8.28 -5.59 -25.96
CA ARG A 257 7.45 -6.11 -24.86
C ARG A 257 6.90 -7.51 -25.12
N LYS A 258 7.33 -8.20 -26.17
CA LYS A 258 6.79 -9.50 -26.58
C LYS A 258 7.87 -10.57 -26.51
N ALA A 259 7.54 -11.74 -25.97
CA ALA A 259 8.40 -12.92 -25.96
C ALA A 259 7.62 -14.12 -26.49
N TRP A 260 8.25 -14.86 -27.40
CA TRP A 260 7.73 -16.11 -27.94
C TRP A 260 8.52 -17.25 -27.32
N VAL A 261 7.82 -18.18 -26.68
CA VAL A 261 8.41 -19.28 -25.92
C VAL A 261 7.80 -20.58 -26.42
N GLU A 262 8.63 -21.60 -26.55
CA GLU A 262 8.23 -22.95 -26.85
C GLU A 262 8.67 -23.88 -25.72
N GLY A 263 7.92 -24.95 -25.50
CA GLY A 263 8.25 -25.90 -24.46
C GLY A 263 7.39 -27.14 -24.49
N HIS A 264 7.68 -28.06 -23.61
CA HIS A 264 6.99 -29.32 -23.50
C HIS A 264 7.07 -29.89 -22.10
N ILE A 265 6.12 -30.76 -21.77
CA ILE A 265 6.14 -31.61 -20.58
C ILE A 265 6.46 -33.03 -21.03
N GLU A 266 7.43 -33.65 -20.36
CA GLU A 266 7.83 -35.03 -20.55
C GLU A 266 7.87 -35.78 -19.22
N THR A 267 7.85 -37.12 -19.28
CA THR A 267 8.08 -37.97 -18.11
C THR A 267 9.53 -37.88 -17.66
N LEU A 268 9.78 -37.83 -16.35
CA LEU A 268 11.12 -38.04 -15.80
C LEU A 268 11.49 -39.53 -15.95
N PRO A 269 12.57 -39.89 -16.67
CA PRO A 269 12.98 -41.29 -16.79
C PRO A 269 13.30 -41.91 -15.43
N THR A 270 12.74 -43.07 -15.12
CA THR A 270 12.97 -43.76 -13.84
C THR A 270 14.14 -44.73 -13.89
N GLU A 271 14.52 -45.19 -15.09
CA GLU A 271 15.60 -46.14 -15.33
C GLU A 271 16.68 -45.56 -16.25
N GLU A 272 17.92 -45.99 -16.04
CA GLU A 272 19.08 -45.54 -16.82
C GLU A 272 18.95 -46.03 -18.28
N GLY A 273 18.79 -45.10 -19.22
CA GLY A 273 18.58 -45.39 -20.65
C GLY A 273 17.12 -45.36 -21.13
N GLN A 274 16.15 -45.18 -20.23
CA GLN A 274 14.74 -44.97 -20.60
C GLN A 274 14.58 -43.59 -21.27
N GLN A 275 13.93 -43.55 -22.44
CA GLN A 275 13.68 -42.28 -23.11
C GLN A 275 12.47 -41.56 -22.49
N PRO A 276 12.57 -40.23 -22.27
CA PRO A 276 11.44 -39.44 -21.79
C PRO A 276 10.33 -39.42 -22.83
N THR A 277 9.09 -39.65 -22.39
CA THR A 277 7.91 -39.57 -23.25
C THR A 277 7.34 -38.17 -23.19
N VAL A 278 7.24 -37.48 -24.33
CA VAL A 278 6.62 -36.16 -24.41
C VAL A 278 5.11 -36.30 -24.27
N LEU A 279 4.55 -35.68 -23.23
CA LEU A 279 3.13 -35.75 -22.86
C LEU A 279 2.34 -34.60 -23.49
N ALA A 280 2.90 -33.40 -23.51
CA ALA A 280 2.30 -32.22 -24.12
C ALA A 280 3.38 -31.25 -24.62
N THR A 281 3.12 -30.61 -25.74
CA THR A 281 3.98 -29.56 -26.32
C THR A 281 3.19 -28.26 -26.41
N ALA A 282 3.84 -27.11 -26.23
CA ALA A 282 3.19 -25.82 -26.32
C ALA A 282 4.06 -24.73 -26.93
N SER A 283 3.37 -23.76 -27.54
CA SER A 283 3.93 -22.50 -27.97
C SER A 283 3.11 -21.35 -27.37
N ALA A 284 3.79 -20.32 -26.90
CA ALA A 284 3.16 -19.21 -26.20
C ALA A 284 3.75 -17.86 -26.63
N LEU A 285 2.89 -16.85 -26.60
CA LEU A 285 3.25 -15.44 -26.72
C LEU A 285 2.95 -14.77 -25.38
N PHE A 286 4.00 -14.29 -24.72
CA PHE A 286 3.90 -13.45 -23.54
C PHE A 286 4.10 -11.99 -23.92
N ILE A 287 3.29 -11.13 -23.31
CA ILE A 287 3.40 -9.68 -23.48
C ILE A 287 3.59 -9.05 -22.12
N SER A 288 4.70 -8.33 -21.96
CA SER A 288 4.92 -7.47 -20.79
C SER A 288 3.89 -6.33 -20.81
N PRO A 289 3.01 -6.24 -19.79
CA PRO A 289 2.01 -5.17 -19.72
C PRO A 289 2.67 -3.80 -19.77
N ARG A 290 2.06 -2.83 -20.47
CA ARG A 290 2.60 -1.44 -20.50
C ARG A 290 2.68 -0.80 -19.11
N GLN A 291 1.92 -1.34 -18.17
CA GLN A 291 1.78 -0.89 -16.79
C GLN A 291 2.58 -1.75 -15.80
N ALA A 292 3.29 -2.79 -16.26
CA ALA A 292 4.08 -3.65 -15.40
C ALA A 292 5.40 -2.98 -14.99
N SER A 293 5.37 -1.83 -14.32
CA SER A 293 6.54 -1.39 -13.54
C SER A 293 6.78 -2.38 -12.39
N PRO A 294 8.04 -2.55 -11.93
CA PRO A 294 8.43 -3.71 -11.14
C PRO A 294 7.72 -3.74 -9.79
N CYS A 295 6.91 -4.78 -9.58
CA CYS A 295 6.47 -5.22 -8.27
C CYS A 295 7.39 -6.38 -7.84
N THR A 296 8.65 -6.09 -7.45
CA THR A 296 9.49 -6.95 -6.58
C THR A 296 10.84 -6.28 -6.29
N ALA A 297 11.38 -6.57 -5.11
CA ALA A 297 12.47 -5.89 -4.41
C ALA A 297 13.88 -5.99 -5.01
N GLN A 298 14.09 -5.58 -6.27
CA GLN A 298 15.43 -5.46 -6.86
C GLN A 298 15.74 -4.09 -7.48
N ALA A 299 14.90 -3.08 -7.20
CA ALA A 299 15.06 -1.72 -7.72
C ALA A 299 15.66 -0.74 -6.69
N TYR A 300 16.76 -1.12 -6.03
CA TYR A 300 17.45 -0.23 -5.07
C TYR A 300 18.71 0.45 -5.64
N GLU A 301 19.08 0.22 -6.90
CA GLU A 301 20.34 0.76 -7.47
C GLU A 301 20.21 1.97 -8.39
N SER A 302 19.02 2.51 -8.63
CA SER A 302 18.87 3.71 -9.47
C SER A 302 17.72 4.59 -8.99
N GLY A 303 18.05 5.56 -8.14
CA GLY A 303 17.16 6.46 -7.43
C GLY A 303 16.25 7.34 -8.30
N VAL A 304 15.13 6.79 -8.75
CA VAL A 304 13.97 7.55 -9.22
C VAL A 304 12.70 6.86 -8.70
N ILE A 305 12.05 7.47 -7.71
CA ILE A 305 10.83 6.95 -7.08
C ILE A 305 9.61 7.36 -7.91
N THR A 306 8.92 6.40 -8.54
CA THR A 306 7.54 6.58 -9.00
C THR A 306 6.69 5.40 -8.51
N THR A 307 5.84 5.66 -7.51
CA THR A 307 4.90 4.69 -6.93
C THR A 307 3.60 4.68 -7.73
N ASN A 308 3.15 3.53 -8.23
CA ASN A 308 1.79 3.34 -8.75
C ASN A 308 1.23 1.97 -8.32
N ASP A 309 0.40 1.97 -7.28
CA ASP A 309 -0.49 0.86 -6.93
C ASP A 309 -1.51 0.63 -8.08
N SER A 310 -1.48 -0.53 -8.74
CA SER A 310 -2.18 -0.78 -10.01
C SER A 310 -3.29 -1.84 -9.95
N ASN A 311 -3.92 -2.05 -8.79
CA ASN A 311 -5.22 -2.75 -8.68
C ASN A 311 -6.43 -1.79 -8.78
N ILE A 312 -6.20 -0.49 -8.95
CA ILE A 312 -7.26 0.52 -9.01
C ILE A 312 -7.31 1.08 -10.43
N THR A 313 -8.42 0.82 -11.13
CA THR A 313 -8.69 1.47 -12.41
C THR A 313 -9.32 2.84 -12.14
N TRP A 314 -8.78 3.89 -12.74
CA TRP A 314 -9.42 5.19 -12.71
C TRP A 314 -10.68 5.15 -13.57
N HIS A 315 -11.83 5.46 -12.95
CA HIS A 315 -13.05 5.67 -13.70
C HIS A 315 -12.91 6.94 -14.56
N PRO A 316 -13.48 6.97 -15.79
CA PRO A 316 -13.53 8.19 -16.58
C PRO A 316 -14.19 9.31 -15.76
N SER A 317 -13.48 10.42 -15.59
CA SER A 317 -13.82 11.53 -14.70
C SER A 317 -13.83 12.87 -15.46
N LEU A 318 -14.36 13.89 -14.80
CA LEU A 318 -14.30 15.28 -15.28
C LEU A 318 -12.84 15.70 -15.46
N SER A 319 -12.47 16.24 -16.62
CA SER A 319 -11.11 16.74 -16.85
C SER A 319 -10.77 17.87 -15.87
N ARG A 320 -9.48 18.03 -15.52
CA ARG A 320 -9.05 19.13 -14.66
C ARG A 320 -9.32 20.49 -15.31
N HIS A 321 -9.17 20.59 -16.62
CA HIS A 321 -9.49 21.79 -17.37
C HIS A 321 -10.96 22.21 -17.17
N GLU A 322 -11.89 21.27 -17.37
CA GLU A 322 -13.33 21.50 -17.18
C GLU A 322 -13.65 21.84 -15.73
N ARG A 323 -13.03 21.16 -14.76
CA ARG A 323 -13.18 21.48 -13.33
C ARG A 323 -12.76 22.91 -13.02
N ASN A 324 -11.58 23.33 -13.49
CA ASN A 324 -11.05 24.66 -13.25
C ASN A 324 -11.94 25.75 -13.86
N GLN A 325 -12.48 25.52 -15.07
CA GLN A 325 -13.42 26.44 -15.71
C GLN A 325 -14.72 26.57 -14.90
N LEU A 326 -15.33 25.44 -14.48
CA LEU A 326 -16.57 25.45 -13.71
C LEU A 326 -16.41 26.06 -12.31
N ARG A 327 -15.22 25.94 -11.72
CA ARG A 327 -14.89 26.54 -10.41
C ARG A 327 -14.45 28.00 -10.52
N GLY A 328 -14.08 28.48 -11.71
CA GLY A 328 -13.48 29.80 -11.91
C GLY A 328 -12.11 29.97 -11.24
N GLN A 329 -11.43 28.87 -10.93
CA GLN A 329 -10.18 28.85 -10.16
C GLN A 329 -9.32 27.65 -10.56
N ARG A 330 -7.99 27.82 -10.49
CA ARG A 330 -7.01 26.73 -10.58
C ARG A 330 -6.57 26.30 -9.19
N GLY A 331 -6.37 24.99 -9.00
CA GLY A 331 -5.76 24.46 -7.78
C GLY A 331 -4.25 24.26 -7.96
N PHE A 332 -3.53 24.40 -6.86
CA PHE A 332 -2.07 24.23 -6.77
C PHE A 332 -1.67 24.09 -5.31
N THR A 333 -0.40 23.75 -5.07
CA THR A 333 0.12 23.56 -3.72
C THR A 333 1.19 24.58 -3.39
N VAL A 334 1.02 25.26 -2.25
CA VAL A 334 2.06 26.07 -1.61
C VAL A 334 2.63 25.26 -0.46
N TRP A 335 3.87 24.83 -0.62
CA TRP A 335 4.56 23.94 0.31
C TRP A 335 5.53 24.71 1.19
N PHE A 336 5.16 24.98 2.44
CA PHE A 336 6.07 25.63 3.38
C PHE A 336 7.03 24.62 4.00
N THR A 337 8.32 24.92 3.96
CA THR A 337 9.38 24.15 4.63
C THR A 337 10.26 25.07 5.49
N GLY A 338 10.79 24.57 6.61
CA GLY A 338 11.58 25.38 7.55
C GLY A 338 11.64 24.79 8.96
N LEU A 339 12.55 25.30 9.79
CA LEU A 339 12.74 24.88 11.18
C LEU A 339 11.45 25.02 12.03
N SER A 340 11.37 24.28 13.14
CA SER A 340 10.30 24.53 14.13
C SER A 340 10.34 26.00 14.59
N ALA A 341 9.19 26.58 14.93
CA ALA A 341 9.08 28.01 15.29
C ALA A 341 9.53 29.04 14.21
N SER A 342 9.82 28.62 12.97
CA SER A 342 10.17 29.56 11.88
C SER A 342 9.02 30.45 11.40
N GLY A 343 7.78 30.19 11.81
CA GLY A 343 6.60 30.99 11.43
C GLY A 343 5.78 30.43 10.28
N LYS A 344 6.06 29.21 9.79
CA LYS A 344 5.29 28.54 8.71
C LYS A 344 3.78 28.59 8.92
N SER A 345 3.27 28.09 10.05
CA SER A 345 1.83 28.04 10.31
C SER A 345 1.22 29.44 10.46
N THR A 346 1.97 30.41 10.99
CA THR A 346 1.54 31.81 11.09
C THR A 346 1.34 32.42 9.70
N VAL A 347 2.35 32.31 8.82
CA VAL A 347 2.27 32.81 7.44
C VAL A 347 1.22 32.06 6.64
N ALA A 348 1.14 30.74 6.77
CA ALA A 348 0.13 29.93 6.08
C ALA A 348 -1.30 30.28 6.50
N THR A 349 -1.54 30.57 7.77
CA THR A 349 -2.86 31.00 8.26
C THR A 349 -3.26 32.37 7.72
N ALA A 350 -2.32 33.33 7.73
CA ALA A 350 -2.56 34.66 7.18
C ALA A 350 -2.77 34.61 5.64
N LEU A 351 -2.01 33.77 4.94
CA LEU A 351 -2.18 33.54 3.51
C LEU A 351 -3.54 32.89 3.19
N GLU A 352 -3.95 31.87 3.96
CA GLU A 352 -5.26 31.23 3.84
C GLU A 352 -6.39 32.26 3.95
N GLN A 353 -6.34 33.11 4.99
CA GLN A 353 -7.29 34.20 5.17
C GLN A 353 -7.30 35.13 3.96
N HIS A 354 -6.13 35.59 3.50
CA HIS A 354 -6.05 36.51 2.36
C HIS A 354 -6.67 35.90 1.08
N LEU A 355 -6.34 34.65 0.75
CA LEU A 355 -6.87 33.95 -0.42
C LEU A 355 -8.40 33.80 -0.37
N LEU A 356 -8.95 33.49 0.81
CA LEU A 356 -10.39 33.41 1.01
C LEU A 356 -11.09 34.78 0.85
N HIS A 357 -10.47 35.88 1.32
CA HIS A 357 -11.02 37.23 1.16
C HIS A 357 -11.10 37.67 -0.30
N ILE A 358 -10.16 37.23 -1.15
CA ILE A 358 -10.21 37.49 -2.61
C ILE A 358 -11.05 36.46 -3.38
N GLY A 359 -11.83 35.64 -2.68
CA GLY A 359 -12.80 34.71 -3.27
C GLY A 359 -12.22 33.38 -3.76
N LEU A 360 -10.96 33.06 -3.43
CA LEU A 360 -10.32 31.80 -3.81
C LEU A 360 -10.47 30.75 -2.71
N ALA A 361 -10.81 29.53 -3.09
CA ALA A 361 -10.80 28.39 -2.20
C ALA A 361 -9.36 28.01 -1.84
N ALA A 362 -9.02 28.11 -0.56
CA ALA A 362 -7.75 27.66 0.00
C ALA A 362 -7.98 26.79 1.23
N TYR A 363 -7.08 25.86 1.50
CA TYR A 363 -7.16 25.01 2.69
C TYR A 363 -5.77 24.66 3.22
N ARG A 364 -5.59 24.85 4.53
CA ARG A 364 -4.32 24.60 5.22
C ARG A 364 -4.23 23.19 5.79
N LEU A 365 -3.14 22.52 5.49
CA LEU A 365 -2.74 21.21 6.03
C LEU A 365 -1.56 21.41 6.97
N ASP A 366 -1.73 21.10 8.25
CA ASP A 366 -0.71 21.31 9.28
C ASP A 366 -0.63 20.18 10.30
N GLY A 367 0.28 20.34 11.27
CA GLY A 367 0.43 19.38 12.36
C GLY A 367 -0.80 19.27 13.25
N ASP A 368 -1.65 20.28 13.34
CA ASP A 368 -2.78 20.27 14.25
C ASP A 368 -3.97 19.50 13.64
N ASN A 369 -4.24 19.64 12.34
CA ASN A 369 -5.34 18.95 11.67
C ASN A 369 -4.97 17.58 11.05
N VAL A 370 -3.71 17.35 10.66
CA VAL A 370 -3.29 16.07 10.07
C VAL A 370 -2.79 15.08 11.13
N ARG A 371 -1.99 15.52 12.10
CA ARG A 371 -1.23 14.63 12.99
C ARG A 371 -2.11 13.85 13.96
N PHE A 372 -3.23 14.43 14.40
CA PHE A 372 -4.18 13.77 15.31
C PHE A 372 -5.32 13.04 14.58
N GLY A 373 -5.40 13.20 13.25
CA GLY A 373 -6.41 12.58 12.39
C GLY A 373 -5.80 11.52 11.48
N LEU A 374 -5.50 11.91 10.24
CA LEU A 374 -4.99 11.04 9.19
C LEU A 374 -3.67 10.34 9.56
N ASN A 375 -2.78 11.04 10.26
CA ASN A 375 -1.42 10.56 10.59
C ASN A 375 -1.26 10.23 12.07
N LYS A 376 -2.34 9.88 12.78
CA LYS A 376 -2.33 9.58 14.22
C LYS A 376 -1.56 8.31 14.59
N ASP A 377 -1.34 7.44 13.61
CA ASP A 377 -0.58 6.19 13.71
C ASP A 377 0.94 6.42 13.63
N LEU A 378 1.40 7.62 13.24
CA LEU A 378 2.81 7.90 12.98
C LEU A 378 3.52 8.56 14.17
N GLY A 379 4.67 7.99 14.54
CA GLY A 379 5.61 8.52 15.52
C GLY A 379 6.55 9.59 14.94
N PHE A 380 7.65 9.88 15.66
CA PHE A 380 8.63 10.91 15.27
C PHE A 380 9.94 10.34 14.71
N SER A 381 10.01 9.03 14.47
CA SER A 381 11.17 8.39 13.83
C SER A 381 11.36 8.91 12.40
N GLU A 382 12.56 8.75 11.82
CA GLU A 382 12.82 9.10 10.42
C GLU A 382 11.80 8.44 9.47
N LYS A 383 11.58 7.13 9.59
CA LYS A 383 10.61 6.40 8.77
C LYS A 383 9.20 6.99 8.88
N ASP A 384 8.75 7.32 10.09
CA ASP A 384 7.44 7.92 10.31
C ASP A 384 7.34 9.35 9.77
N ARG A 385 8.45 10.10 9.74
CA ARG A 385 8.51 11.44 9.12
C ARG A 385 8.37 11.34 7.61
N ASN A 386 9.08 10.41 6.98
CA ASN A 386 9.04 10.22 5.54
C ASN A 386 7.62 9.81 5.11
N GLU A 387 7.00 8.85 5.82
CA GLU A 387 5.61 8.44 5.56
C GLU A 387 4.61 9.58 5.84
N ASN A 388 4.83 10.37 6.90
CA ASN A 388 3.99 11.52 7.20
C ASN A 388 4.00 12.52 6.03
N ILE A 389 5.18 12.88 5.53
CA ILE A 389 5.32 13.80 4.39
C ILE A 389 4.73 13.20 3.12
N ARG A 390 4.96 11.91 2.84
CA ARG A 390 4.36 11.22 1.69
C ARG A 390 2.83 11.29 1.70
N ARG A 391 2.18 11.00 2.84
CA ARG A 391 0.71 11.09 2.97
C ARG A 391 0.21 12.52 2.77
N ILE A 392 0.91 13.51 3.33
CA ILE A 392 0.56 14.92 3.16
C ILE A 392 0.68 15.36 1.71
N ALA A 393 1.71 14.89 0.99
CA ALA A 393 1.90 15.19 -0.42
C ALA A 393 0.73 14.68 -1.28
N GLU A 394 0.28 13.44 -1.05
CA GLU A 394 -0.89 12.88 -1.73
C GLU A 394 -2.17 13.66 -1.44
N VAL A 395 -2.40 14.02 -0.17
CA VAL A 395 -3.57 14.82 0.21
C VAL A 395 -3.52 16.21 -0.40
N ALA A 396 -2.36 16.88 -0.38
CA ALA A 396 -2.17 18.19 -0.99
C ALA A 396 -2.46 18.15 -2.51
N LYS A 397 -2.03 17.08 -3.19
CA LYS A 397 -2.35 16.83 -4.60
C LYS A 397 -3.86 16.68 -4.81
N LEU A 398 -4.57 15.95 -3.96
CA LEU A 398 -6.03 15.81 -4.07
C LEU A 398 -6.74 17.17 -3.91
N PHE A 399 -6.29 18.02 -2.99
CA PHE A 399 -6.81 19.39 -2.87
C PHE A 399 -6.51 20.23 -4.13
N ALA A 400 -5.28 20.20 -4.63
CA ALA A 400 -4.90 20.91 -5.85
C ALA A 400 -5.70 20.42 -7.07
N ASP A 401 -5.87 19.10 -7.23
CA ASP A 401 -6.66 18.51 -8.31
C ASP A 401 -8.15 18.87 -8.23
N SER A 402 -8.66 19.15 -7.03
CA SER A 402 -10.04 19.62 -6.79
C SER A 402 -10.27 21.10 -7.13
N SER A 403 -9.28 21.80 -7.69
CA SER A 403 -9.27 23.26 -7.89
C SER A 403 -9.23 24.07 -6.59
N THR A 404 -8.59 23.55 -5.54
CA THR A 404 -8.36 24.25 -4.26
C THR A 404 -6.86 24.56 -4.08
N ILE A 405 -6.53 25.69 -3.45
CA ILE A 405 -5.15 26.03 -3.11
C ILE A 405 -4.77 25.31 -1.80
N ALA A 406 -3.92 24.29 -1.90
CA ALA A 406 -3.45 23.53 -0.74
C ALA A 406 -2.25 24.25 -0.10
N LEU A 407 -2.33 24.59 1.19
CA LEU A 407 -1.25 25.24 1.94
C LEU A 407 -0.68 24.25 2.97
N THR A 408 0.52 23.72 2.76
CA THR A 408 1.11 22.74 3.70
C THR A 408 2.11 23.41 4.62
N SER A 409 1.98 23.28 5.94
CA SER A 409 2.88 23.92 6.91
C SER A 409 3.61 22.92 7.81
N PHE A 410 4.39 22.03 7.22
CA PHE A 410 5.18 21.00 7.91
C PHE A 410 6.66 21.39 7.93
N ILE A 411 7.47 20.73 8.78
CA ILE A 411 8.92 20.97 8.77
C ILE A 411 9.54 20.43 7.48
N SER A 412 9.11 19.24 7.03
CA SER A 412 9.61 18.53 5.85
C SER A 412 11.14 18.61 5.70
N PRO A 413 11.91 18.09 6.68
CA PRO A 413 13.33 18.41 6.83
C PRO A 413 14.23 17.85 5.73
N TYR A 414 13.84 16.76 5.08
CA TYR A 414 14.66 16.09 4.06
C TYR A 414 14.30 16.59 2.66
N ARG A 415 15.32 16.91 1.84
CA ARG A 415 15.12 17.35 0.46
C ARG A 415 14.47 16.27 -0.39
N ALA A 416 14.86 15.01 -0.18
CA ALA A 416 14.30 13.87 -0.90
C ALA A 416 12.77 13.80 -0.78
N ASP A 417 12.23 13.96 0.43
CA ASP A 417 10.77 13.94 0.65
C ASP A 417 10.05 15.10 -0.03
N ARG A 418 10.65 16.29 -0.02
CA ARG A 418 10.09 17.47 -0.71
C ARG A 418 10.14 17.31 -2.22
N GLN A 419 11.20 16.69 -2.75
CA GLN A 419 11.32 16.37 -4.16
C GLN A 419 10.27 15.33 -4.59
N ILE A 420 10.04 14.28 -3.79
CA ILE A 420 8.97 13.30 -4.05
C ILE A 420 7.61 14.01 -4.09
N ALA A 421 7.34 14.91 -3.14
CA ALA A 421 6.10 15.68 -3.13
C ALA A 421 5.95 16.56 -4.38
N ARG A 422 7.02 17.22 -4.83
CA ARG A 422 7.05 18.01 -6.06
C ARG A 422 6.81 17.16 -7.31
N ASP A 423 7.52 16.04 -7.43
CA ASP A 423 7.40 15.10 -8.55
C ASP A 423 5.99 14.52 -8.64
N LEU A 424 5.36 14.26 -7.49
CA LEU A 424 3.98 13.78 -7.41
C LEU A 424 2.98 14.78 -8.02
N HIS A 425 3.20 16.08 -7.86
CA HIS A 425 2.37 17.13 -8.46
C HIS A 425 2.69 17.33 -9.95
N ALA A 426 3.97 17.30 -10.31
CA ALA A 426 4.43 17.39 -11.69
C ALA A 426 3.87 16.25 -12.56
N ASN A 427 3.88 15.03 -12.01
CA ASN A 427 3.41 13.82 -12.67
C ASN A 427 1.90 13.58 -12.52
N ALA A 428 1.16 14.49 -11.87
CA ALA A 428 -0.30 14.39 -11.75
C ALA A 428 -0.98 14.78 -13.07
N SER A 429 -0.79 14.00 -14.14
CA SER A 429 -1.53 14.15 -15.40
C SER A 429 -2.47 12.96 -15.60
N GLN A 430 -3.76 13.25 -15.72
CA GLN A 430 -4.74 12.30 -16.25
C GLN A 430 -5.14 12.76 -17.64
N SER A 431 -5.09 11.87 -18.63
CA SER A 431 -5.73 12.06 -19.94
C SER A 431 -5.45 13.41 -20.65
N GLY A 432 -4.21 13.92 -20.57
CA GLY A 432 -3.83 15.16 -21.25
C GLY A 432 -4.01 16.45 -20.44
N ASP A 433 -4.30 16.35 -19.14
CA ASP A 433 -4.32 17.50 -18.22
C ASP A 433 -2.90 18.05 -17.96
N ASP A 434 -2.80 19.38 -17.82
CA ASP A 434 -1.58 20.10 -17.40
C ASP A 434 -1.12 19.64 -16.01
N SER A 435 0.18 19.73 -15.71
CA SER A 435 0.72 19.42 -14.38
C SER A 435 0.15 20.31 -13.28
N LEU A 436 0.12 19.81 -12.04
CA LEU A 436 -0.28 20.61 -10.87
C LEU A 436 0.91 21.49 -10.43
N PRO A 437 0.75 22.82 -10.34
CA PRO A 437 1.82 23.68 -9.84
C PRO A 437 2.14 23.37 -8.38
N PHE A 438 3.43 23.30 -8.08
CA PHE A 438 3.99 23.10 -6.75
C PHE A 438 4.97 24.22 -6.43
N ILE A 439 4.68 25.00 -5.39
CA ILE A 439 5.42 26.20 -5.01
C ILE A 439 6.04 25.97 -3.64
N GLU A 440 7.33 25.69 -3.59
CA GLU A 440 8.08 25.51 -2.35
C GLU A 440 8.47 26.87 -1.76
N VAL A 441 8.01 27.11 -0.54
CA VAL A 441 8.27 28.31 0.24
C VAL A 441 9.22 27.97 1.38
N PHE A 442 10.47 28.38 1.24
CA PHE A 442 11.46 28.23 2.31
C PHE A 442 11.32 29.36 3.33
N VAL A 443 10.88 29.00 4.53
CA VAL A 443 10.83 29.88 5.69
C VAL A 443 12.16 29.77 6.43
N ASP A 444 13.10 30.58 5.97
CA ASP A 444 14.51 30.59 6.38
C ASP A 444 14.72 31.53 7.57
N ILE A 445 15.06 30.96 8.73
CA ILE A 445 15.57 31.74 9.87
C ILE A 445 16.75 31.01 10.50
N PRO A 446 17.67 31.72 11.15
CA PRO A 446 18.70 31.10 11.96
C PRO A 446 18.11 30.23 13.08
N LEU A 447 18.84 29.18 13.46
CA LEU A 447 18.43 28.27 14.53
C LEU A 447 18.27 29.03 15.87
N GLU A 448 19.14 29.99 16.12
CA GLU A 448 19.16 30.80 17.33
C GLU A 448 17.86 31.62 17.48
N GLU A 449 17.35 32.16 16.39
CA GLU A 449 16.07 32.87 16.38
C GLU A 449 14.89 31.92 16.56
N ALA A 450 14.96 30.70 16.03
CA ALA A 450 13.96 29.67 16.27
C ALA A 450 13.91 29.24 17.75
N GLU A 451 15.08 29.05 18.37
CA GLU A 451 15.24 28.73 19.79
C GLU A 451 14.75 29.87 20.71
N LYS A 452 14.99 31.12 20.32
CA LYS A 452 14.51 32.30 21.06
C LYS A 452 12.98 32.41 21.06
N ARG A 453 12.33 32.06 19.95
CA ARG A 453 10.87 32.12 19.81
C ARG A 453 10.17 31.03 20.63
N ASP A 454 10.67 29.78 20.55
CA ASP A 454 10.20 28.54 21.19
C ASP A 454 8.80 28.57 21.88
N PRO A 455 7.70 28.84 21.14
CA PRO A 455 6.39 29.11 21.74
C PRO A 455 5.78 27.88 22.42
N LYS A 456 6.24 26.68 22.02
CA LYS A 456 5.79 25.38 22.54
C LYS A 456 6.80 24.76 23.52
N GLY A 457 7.91 25.45 23.83
CA GLY A 457 8.95 24.95 24.74
C GLY A 457 9.68 23.69 24.22
N LEU A 458 9.66 23.44 22.91
CA LEU A 458 10.20 22.23 22.29
C LEU A 458 11.71 22.28 22.16
N TYR A 459 12.28 23.44 21.86
CA TYR A 459 13.75 23.60 21.76
C TYR A 459 14.41 23.40 23.12
N LYS A 460 13.83 23.96 24.19
CA LYS A 460 14.32 23.73 25.57
C LYS A 460 14.34 22.24 25.94
N LYS A 461 13.25 21.52 25.65
CA LYS A 461 13.13 20.08 25.91
C LYS A 461 14.09 19.25 25.05
N ALA A 462 14.30 19.64 23.79
CA ALA A 462 15.26 18.99 22.91
C ALA A 462 16.70 19.15 23.40
N ARG A 463 17.10 20.36 23.82
CA ARG A 463 18.42 20.64 24.42
C ARG A 463 18.63 19.89 25.74
N ALA A 464 17.57 19.70 26.52
CA ALA A 464 17.59 18.89 27.74
C ALA A 464 17.61 17.36 27.50
N GLY A 465 17.51 16.91 26.23
CA GLY A 465 17.50 15.49 25.87
C GLY A 465 16.16 14.78 26.10
N GLU A 466 15.10 15.50 26.49
CA GLU A 466 13.76 14.96 26.70
C GLU A 466 13.07 14.60 25.37
N ILE A 467 13.36 15.35 24.31
CA ILE A 467 12.89 15.07 22.94
C ILE A 467 14.06 14.60 22.09
N LYS A 468 14.01 13.32 21.71
CA LYS A 468 15.00 12.71 20.82
C LYS A 468 14.75 13.12 19.36
N GLU A 469 15.82 13.17 18.57
CA GLU A 469 15.78 13.41 17.11
C GLU A 469 15.10 14.73 16.69
N PHE A 470 15.25 15.80 17.47
CA PHE A 470 14.60 17.07 17.17
C PHE A 470 15.32 17.82 16.03
N THR A 471 14.58 18.19 14.99
CA THR A 471 15.11 18.87 13.81
C THR A 471 15.83 20.18 14.15
N GLY A 472 17.06 20.32 13.68
CA GLY A 472 17.94 21.46 13.96
C GLY A 472 18.79 21.32 15.22
N ILE A 473 18.52 20.32 16.09
CA ILE A 473 19.28 20.07 17.32
C ILE A 473 19.96 18.71 17.27
N SER A 474 19.18 17.63 17.21
CA SER A 474 19.65 16.24 17.23
C SER A 474 19.23 15.45 15.98
N ALA A 475 18.55 16.10 15.02
CA ALA A 475 18.29 15.60 13.67
C ALA A 475 18.52 16.73 12.64
N PRO A 476 18.90 16.41 11.39
CA PRO A 476 19.23 17.43 10.39
C PRO A 476 17.99 18.16 9.85
N TYR A 477 18.22 19.37 9.34
CA TYR A 477 17.32 20.09 8.43
C TYR A 477 18.10 20.40 7.16
N GLU A 478 17.67 19.86 6.03
CA GLU A 478 18.29 20.10 4.73
C GLU A 478 17.58 21.27 4.06
N ALA A 479 18.19 22.45 4.10
CA ALA A 479 17.66 23.64 3.45
C ALA A 479 17.47 23.40 1.94
N PRO A 480 16.36 23.86 1.34
CA PRO A 480 16.16 23.75 -0.09
C PRO A 480 17.17 24.60 -0.85
N GLU A 481 17.73 24.05 -1.92
CA GLU A 481 18.73 24.76 -2.75
C GLU A 481 18.08 25.76 -3.70
N ASN A 482 16.94 25.40 -4.29
CA ASN A 482 16.23 26.21 -5.29
C ASN A 482 14.72 26.29 -5.00
N PRO A 483 14.29 26.83 -3.84
CA PRO A 483 12.86 27.04 -3.58
C PRO A 483 12.30 28.13 -4.50
N GLU A 484 11.02 28.04 -4.87
CA GLU A 484 10.34 29.09 -5.63
C GLU A 484 10.31 30.43 -4.87
N ILE A 485 10.17 30.38 -3.54
CA ILE A 485 10.11 31.56 -2.68
C ILE A 485 10.94 31.33 -1.42
N THR A 486 11.81 32.28 -1.06
CA THR A 486 12.48 32.33 0.24
C THR A 486 11.98 33.51 1.06
N ILE A 487 11.61 33.25 2.33
CA ILE A 487 11.07 34.21 3.28
C ILE A 487 11.91 34.19 4.56
N ARG A 488 12.39 35.37 4.94
CA ARG A 488 13.14 35.64 6.17
C ARG A 488 12.20 36.23 7.22
N THR A 489 11.53 35.39 8.02
CA THR A 489 10.54 35.86 9.02
C THR A 489 11.19 36.49 10.25
N ASP A 490 12.51 36.48 10.34
CA ASP A 490 13.32 37.30 11.25
C ASP A 490 13.42 38.76 10.80
N GLN A 491 13.14 39.05 9.52
CA GLN A 491 13.30 40.37 8.91
C GLN A 491 11.99 40.95 8.36
N LEU A 492 11.06 40.07 7.97
CA LEU A 492 9.77 40.43 7.38
C LEU A 492 8.64 40.26 8.37
N SER A 493 7.65 41.16 8.33
CA SER A 493 6.38 40.95 9.01
C SER A 493 5.58 39.79 8.38
N VAL A 494 4.52 39.35 9.05
CA VAL A 494 3.63 38.32 8.50
C VAL A 494 2.94 38.83 7.23
N GLU A 495 2.50 40.09 7.24
CA GLU A 495 1.84 40.77 6.11
C GLU A 495 2.78 40.90 4.91
N GLU A 496 4.04 41.29 5.15
CA GLU A 496 5.05 41.37 4.10
C GLU A 496 5.39 40.00 3.51
N SER A 497 5.43 38.97 4.36
CA SER A 497 5.64 37.57 3.95
C SER A 497 4.49 37.08 3.07
N VAL A 498 3.24 37.37 3.45
CA VAL A 498 2.05 37.03 2.65
C VAL A 498 2.06 37.79 1.32
N ARG A 499 2.32 39.09 1.35
CA ARG A 499 2.40 39.93 0.14
C ARG A 499 3.39 39.36 -0.87
N LYS A 500 4.60 38.99 -0.42
CA LYS A 500 5.63 38.37 -1.27
C LYS A 500 5.14 37.08 -1.95
N ILE A 501 4.39 36.24 -1.23
CA ILE A 501 3.83 35.01 -1.80
C ILE A 501 2.76 35.34 -2.84
N VAL A 502 1.83 36.26 -2.52
CA VAL A 502 0.74 36.66 -3.41
C VAL A 502 1.28 37.29 -4.70
N GLU A 503 2.29 38.14 -4.62
CA GLU A 503 2.97 38.73 -5.78
C GLU A 503 3.57 37.66 -6.71
N TYR A 504 4.26 36.66 -6.14
CA TYR A 504 4.79 35.53 -6.92
C TYR A 504 3.66 34.73 -7.60
N LEU A 505 2.60 34.41 -6.87
CA LEU A 505 1.46 33.64 -7.41
C LEU A 505 0.78 34.38 -8.56
N ALA A 506 0.68 35.71 -8.46
CA ALA A 506 0.16 36.55 -9.52
C ALA A 506 1.08 36.60 -10.74
N GLU A 507 2.39 36.78 -10.53
CA GLU A 507 3.40 36.80 -11.59
C GLU A 507 3.38 35.49 -12.41
N LYS A 508 3.17 34.35 -11.74
CA LYS A 508 3.04 33.03 -12.38
C LYS A 508 1.67 32.77 -12.99
N GLY A 509 0.73 33.71 -12.94
CA GLY A 509 -0.63 33.56 -13.47
C GLY A 509 -1.44 32.46 -12.78
N LEU A 510 -1.12 32.17 -11.51
CA LEU A 510 -1.83 31.17 -10.70
C LEU A 510 -3.06 31.77 -10.02
N ILE A 511 -3.00 33.06 -9.70
CA ILE A 511 -4.12 33.84 -9.18
C ILE A 511 -4.28 35.12 -10.01
N THR A 512 -5.51 35.59 -10.13
CA THR A 512 -5.76 36.92 -10.72
C THR A 512 -5.63 37.94 -9.60
N GLN A 513 -4.78 38.97 -9.77
CA GLN A 513 -4.85 40.10 -8.84
C GLN A 513 -6.15 40.84 -9.12
N THR A 514 -7.08 40.77 -8.18
CA THR A 514 -8.16 41.75 -8.12
C THR A 514 -7.50 43.09 -7.81
N THR A 515 -7.31 43.91 -8.84
CA THR A 515 -6.90 45.30 -8.66
C THR A 515 -8.08 46.03 -8.01
N GLU A 516 -8.23 45.93 -6.69
CA GLU A 516 -9.18 46.77 -5.98
C GLU A 516 -8.58 48.18 -5.90
N THR A 517 -8.87 48.95 -6.95
CA THR A 517 -9.34 50.31 -6.75
C THR A 517 -10.81 50.19 -6.35
N ARG A 518 -11.10 50.20 -5.05
CA ARG A 518 -12.44 50.51 -4.56
C ARG A 518 -12.40 51.21 -3.23
#